data_AF-A0A3S3MIK2-F1
#
_entry.id   AF-A0A3S3MIK2-F1
#
_cell.length_a   1.000
_cell.length_b   1.000
_cell.length_c   1.000
_cell.angle_alpha   90.00
_cell.angle_beta   90.00
_cell.angle_gamma   90.00
#
_symmetry.space_group_name_H-M   'P 1'
#
loop_
_entity.id
_entity.type
_entity.pdbx_description
1 polymer ?
#
loop_
_entity_poly.entity_id
_entity_poly.type
_entity_poly.pdbx_seq_one_letter_code
_entity_poly.pdbx_strand_id
1 'polypeptide(L)'
;MTLISSQDKVVQQIISTHSPDTNFNVDEKALLSMAIDILCKAISKLNQDLKTELKVSEDKTQQQVITEELAYTIRKIGCELSCNCSGAGGMKSITLAVFDKLVKYSWENKLVIALLAFAVNYGELCLLWKLDATNPLTKYVDQLKLLLEICEQETYISRQETLISGLLEVIMRVTMTIIELNVLSSYFLCDKARLSENQISTAVYLVVKGIVACSSQSIGLVNLQFTVSNTEERNKCTELTDALKTIHVNLGQMLTKCNKEIEAKKLEEGYCMVQRLLESFCPLKTNNEKLFTVLIRTEDDEPLFNGVTNKKESLKVLKGKTVILFISDLDILDEEINEITERVSTPVRPYEIVWFPIVDNPMIEKDVIEKKAGLMKWYSLHYSVTLPPYVIHYIKKDWHFEKKPVMVVFSAHGKVVNSNAYHMIMLWGNVAYPFLAHGEETLWRNSKWDLEFLIDGVASDEWLKEGNLACLFEDDDWDWIKKFICAMKDVVGEGIKLIYVGKTHRETIKKVKSCEWWDDHKIRRFWARLDNIWYSKMKSCESIDKDKTFKDVTMLRRCSDSNEGWTVIGQGSKEIVASNGKATMEALDKMKRMPSDVMSKRVEALGFVGLWELLSC
;
A
#
# COMPACT_ATOMS: atom_id res chain seq x y z
N MET A 1 -4.65 -19.07 -45.81
CA MET A 1 -3.43 -19.88 -45.65
C MET A 1 -2.25 -18.92 -45.55
N THR A 2 -1.93 -18.50 -44.33
CA THR A 2 -0.83 -17.56 -44.06
C THR A 2 0.49 -18.32 -44.21
N LEU A 3 1.34 -17.88 -45.14
CA LEU A 3 2.67 -18.46 -45.35
C LEU A 3 3.49 -18.31 -44.05
N ILE A 4 3.67 -19.42 -43.34
CA ILE A 4 4.56 -19.55 -42.17
C ILE A 4 5.99 -19.21 -42.63
N SER A 5 6.65 -18.25 -41.97
CA SER A 5 7.99 -17.83 -42.36
C SER A 5 9.01 -18.98 -42.23
N SER A 6 10.14 -18.92 -42.94
CA SER A 6 11.16 -19.96 -42.87
C SER A 6 11.77 -20.11 -41.47
N GLN A 7 11.69 -19.08 -40.62
CA GLN A 7 12.12 -19.10 -39.23
C GLN A 7 11.10 -19.79 -38.32
N ASP A 8 9.81 -19.53 -38.52
CA ASP A 8 8.73 -20.15 -37.73
C ASP A 8 8.74 -21.68 -37.89
N LYS A 9 9.01 -22.19 -39.10
CA LYS A 9 9.16 -23.64 -39.34
C LYS A 9 10.31 -24.27 -38.56
N VAL A 10 11.39 -23.51 -38.35
CA VAL A 10 12.58 -23.97 -37.61
C VAL A 10 12.29 -23.99 -36.11
N VAL A 11 11.65 -22.93 -35.60
CA VAL A 11 11.23 -22.89 -34.20
C VAL A 11 10.26 -24.02 -33.89
N GLN A 12 9.30 -24.30 -34.79
CA GLN A 12 8.38 -25.44 -34.63
C GLN A 12 9.10 -26.80 -34.63
N GLN A 13 10.15 -26.96 -35.43
CA GLN A 13 10.99 -28.16 -35.39
C GLN A 13 11.75 -28.29 -34.06
N ILE A 14 12.26 -27.20 -33.49
CA ILE A 14 12.95 -27.22 -32.19
C ILE A 14 11.96 -27.50 -31.06
N ILE A 15 10.74 -26.95 -31.14
CA ILE A 15 9.67 -27.26 -30.18
C ILE A 15 9.30 -28.74 -30.25
N SER A 16 9.17 -29.32 -31.45
CA SER A 16 8.76 -30.72 -31.59
C SER A 16 9.80 -31.73 -31.09
N THR A 17 11.07 -31.36 -31.05
CA THR A 17 12.15 -32.19 -30.49
C THR A 17 12.45 -31.87 -29.02
N HIS A 18 11.88 -30.80 -28.45
CA HIS A 18 12.12 -30.43 -27.05
C HIS A 18 11.48 -31.45 -26.09
N SER A 19 12.31 -32.06 -25.25
CA SER A 19 11.88 -33.06 -24.27
C SER A 19 12.68 -32.90 -22.99
N PRO A 20 12.35 -31.90 -22.14
CA PRO A 20 13.11 -31.64 -20.92
C PRO A 20 13.01 -32.82 -19.94
N ASP A 21 14.14 -33.19 -19.35
CA ASP A 21 14.27 -34.26 -18.36
C ASP A 21 14.69 -33.65 -17.01
N THR A 22 13.98 -34.00 -15.94
CA THR A 22 14.24 -33.48 -14.58
C THR A 22 15.65 -33.81 -14.07
N ASN A 23 16.28 -34.86 -14.62
CA ASN A 23 17.66 -35.21 -14.27
C ASN A 23 18.71 -34.27 -14.86
N PHE A 24 18.34 -33.41 -15.82
CA PHE A 24 19.23 -32.46 -16.51
C PHE A 24 19.03 -31.02 -16.01
N ASN A 25 18.66 -30.86 -14.73
CA ASN A 25 18.53 -29.53 -14.13
C ASN A 25 19.91 -28.96 -13.74
N VAL A 26 20.09 -27.65 -13.92
CA VAL A 26 21.33 -26.94 -13.58
C VAL A 26 21.01 -25.68 -12.78
N ASP A 27 21.98 -25.16 -12.04
CA ASP A 27 21.84 -23.86 -11.37
C ASP A 27 21.99 -22.74 -12.40
N GLU A 28 20.86 -22.25 -12.93
CA GLU A 28 20.88 -21.28 -14.03
C GLU A 28 21.52 -19.95 -13.62
N LYS A 29 21.33 -19.54 -12.36
CA LYS A 29 21.88 -18.29 -11.83
C LYS A 29 23.40 -18.40 -11.66
N ALA A 30 23.91 -19.52 -11.16
CA ALA A 30 25.35 -19.72 -11.02
C ALA A 30 26.06 -19.80 -12.38
N LEU A 31 25.49 -20.55 -13.35
CA LEU A 31 26.08 -20.66 -14.70
C LEU A 31 26.03 -19.32 -15.45
N LEU A 32 24.93 -18.59 -15.35
CA LEU A 32 24.83 -17.26 -15.94
C LEU A 32 25.84 -16.30 -15.31
N SER A 33 25.95 -16.26 -13.98
CA SER A 33 26.95 -15.44 -13.28
C SER A 33 28.38 -15.74 -13.74
N MET A 34 28.72 -17.02 -13.92
CA MET A 34 30.03 -17.45 -14.44
C MET A 34 30.27 -16.96 -15.88
N ALA A 35 29.28 -17.10 -16.77
CA ALA A 35 29.39 -16.63 -18.15
C ALA A 35 29.59 -15.11 -18.22
N ILE A 36 28.85 -14.36 -17.39
CA ILE A 36 28.98 -12.89 -17.31
C ILE A 36 30.36 -12.49 -16.79
N ASP A 37 30.88 -13.14 -15.75
CA ASP A 37 32.21 -12.85 -15.20
C ASP A 37 33.32 -13.07 -16.23
N ILE A 38 33.25 -14.18 -16.99
CA ILE A 38 34.21 -14.46 -18.07
C ILE A 38 34.12 -13.38 -19.16
N LEU A 39 32.91 -13.06 -19.63
CA LEU A 39 32.70 -12.10 -20.72
C LEU A 39 33.09 -10.66 -20.33
N CYS A 40 32.77 -10.21 -19.11
CA CYS A 40 33.18 -8.89 -18.62
C CYS A 40 34.71 -8.76 -18.49
N LYS A 41 35.42 -9.83 -18.12
CA LYS A 41 36.90 -9.86 -18.08
C LYS A 41 37.53 -9.94 -19.48
N ALA A 42 36.84 -10.59 -20.42
CA ALA A 42 37.28 -10.72 -21.80
C ALA A 42 37.07 -9.42 -22.61
N ILE A 43 35.92 -8.76 -22.44
CA ILE A 43 35.45 -7.62 -23.23
C ILE A 43 35.34 -6.35 -22.36
N SER A 44 36.29 -5.43 -22.49
CA SER A 44 36.34 -4.20 -21.68
C SER A 44 35.14 -3.25 -21.85
N LYS A 45 34.37 -3.38 -22.95
CA LYS A 45 33.19 -2.55 -23.26
C LYS A 45 31.88 -3.07 -22.63
N LEU A 46 31.87 -4.25 -22.03
CA LEU A 46 30.66 -4.83 -21.43
C LEU A 46 30.45 -4.22 -20.03
N ASN A 47 29.22 -3.78 -19.73
CA ASN A 47 28.93 -3.12 -18.45
C ASN A 47 29.04 -4.10 -17.26
N GLN A 48 29.78 -3.71 -16.22
CA GLN A 48 29.90 -4.47 -14.97
C GLN A 48 28.60 -4.45 -14.13
N ASP A 49 27.70 -3.50 -14.36
CA ASP A 49 26.43 -3.36 -13.63
C ASP A 49 25.47 -4.54 -13.83
N LEU A 50 25.64 -5.34 -14.89
CA LEU A 50 24.86 -6.56 -15.17
C LEU A 50 25.00 -7.63 -14.05
N LYS A 51 26.10 -7.58 -13.28
CA LYS A 51 26.29 -8.45 -12.12
C LYS A 51 25.45 -8.01 -10.92
N THR A 52 25.17 -6.72 -10.79
CA THR A 52 24.36 -6.14 -9.71
C THR A 52 22.85 -6.40 -9.92
N GLU A 53 22.41 -6.48 -11.17
CA GLU A 53 21.02 -6.83 -11.55
C GLU A 53 20.67 -8.30 -11.22
N LEU A 54 21.63 -9.21 -11.40
CA LEU A 54 21.56 -10.58 -10.87
C LEU A 54 21.78 -10.53 -9.36
N LYS A 55 20.70 -10.52 -8.57
CA LYS A 55 20.71 -10.59 -7.08
C LYS A 55 21.34 -11.89 -6.55
N VAL A 56 22.63 -12.11 -6.78
CA VAL A 56 23.40 -13.26 -6.31
C VAL A 56 24.12 -12.83 -5.04
N SER A 57 23.78 -13.47 -3.92
CA SER A 57 24.51 -13.31 -2.66
C SER A 57 25.94 -13.82 -2.86
N GLU A 58 26.94 -12.98 -2.53
CA GLU A 58 28.33 -13.40 -2.42
C GLU A 58 28.50 -14.27 -1.16
N ASP A 59 27.97 -15.50 -1.18
CA ASP A 59 28.22 -16.46 -0.12
C ASP A 59 28.99 -17.68 -0.61
N LYS A 60 29.88 -18.11 0.28
CA LYS A 60 31.09 -18.88 0.01
C LYS A 60 30.78 -20.34 -0.34
N THR A 61 31.13 -20.77 -1.56
CA THR A 61 31.94 -21.97 -1.91
C THR A 61 31.81 -22.25 -3.42
N GLN A 62 32.82 -21.89 -4.21
CA GLN A 62 32.96 -22.33 -5.60
C GLN A 62 33.41 -23.81 -5.68
N GLN A 63 32.67 -24.72 -5.05
CA GLN A 63 32.96 -26.16 -5.10
C GLN A 63 31.77 -26.92 -5.72
N GLN A 64 31.99 -27.37 -6.96
CA GLN A 64 31.18 -28.30 -7.77
C GLN A 64 29.79 -27.85 -8.25
N VAL A 65 29.70 -26.70 -8.94
CA VAL A 65 28.51 -26.33 -9.74
C VAL A 65 28.42 -27.14 -11.05
N ILE A 66 29.54 -27.64 -11.57
CA ILE A 66 29.61 -28.26 -12.90
C ILE A 66 29.92 -29.75 -12.76
N THR A 67 28.98 -30.61 -13.17
CA THR A 67 29.20 -32.06 -13.29
C THR A 67 30.08 -32.37 -14.51
N GLU A 68 30.76 -33.53 -14.51
CA GLU A 68 31.60 -33.95 -15.64
C GLU A 68 30.79 -34.06 -16.94
N GLU A 69 29.54 -34.53 -16.84
CA GLU A 69 28.61 -34.60 -17.97
C GLU A 69 28.24 -33.20 -18.50
N LEU A 70 27.97 -32.24 -17.62
CA LEU A 70 27.67 -30.86 -18.02
C LEU A 70 28.89 -30.19 -18.66
N ALA A 71 30.09 -30.37 -18.10
CA ALA A 71 31.34 -29.89 -18.67
C ALA A 71 31.58 -30.47 -20.07
N TYR A 72 31.31 -31.77 -20.25
CA TYR A 72 31.40 -32.42 -21.55
C TYR A 72 30.41 -31.82 -22.56
N THR A 73 29.17 -31.57 -22.17
CA THR A 73 28.16 -30.91 -23.01
C THR A 73 28.57 -29.48 -23.38
N ILE A 74 29.02 -28.68 -22.42
CA ILE A 74 29.53 -27.30 -22.65
C ILE A 74 30.66 -27.33 -23.68
N ARG A 75 31.64 -28.23 -23.52
CA ARG A 75 32.75 -28.37 -24.47
C ARG A 75 32.28 -28.80 -25.85
N LYS A 76 31.33 -29.74 -25.95
CA LYS A 76 30.77 -30.19 -27.24
C LYS A 76 30.06 -29.04 -27.96
N ILE A 77 29.32 -28.20 -27.24
CA ILE A 77 28.69 -27.00 -27.78
C ILE A 77 29.78 -26.00 -28.21
N GLY A 78 30.81 -25.83 -27.39
CA GLY A 78 31.97 -25.00 -27.72
C GLY A 78 32.59 -25.39 -29.06
N CYS A 79 32.81 -26.69 -29.31
CA CYS A 79 33.34 -27.17 -30.58
C CYS A 79 32.46 -26.80 -31.79
N GLU A 80 31.13 -26.86 -31.65
CA GLU A 80 30.20 -26.45 -32.72
C GLU A 80 30.25 -24.95 -32.98
N LEU A 81 30.35 -24.14 -31.91
CA LEU A 81 30.46 -22.69 -32.01
C LEU A 81 31.78 -22.26 -32.67
N SER A 82 32.82 -23.09 -32.59
CA SER A 82 34.12 -22.87 -33.25
C SER A 82 34.14 -23.26 -34.73
N CYS A 83 33.08 -23.87 -35.28
CA CYS A 83 33.02 -24.22 -36.69
C CYS A 83 32.71 -23.00 -37.58
N ASN A 84 33.41 -22.87 -38.71
CA ASN A 84 33.19 -21.77 -39.67
C ASN A 84 31.80 -21.86 -40.34
N CYS A 85 31.11 -20.72 -40.43
CA CYS A 85 29.80 -20.60 -41.10
C CYS A 85 29.84 -20.65 -42.65
N SER A 86 30.97 -20.97 -43.28
CA SER A 86 31.19 -20.84 -44.74
C SER A 86 30.60 -21.98 -45.60
N GLY A 87 30.01 -23.01 -45.00
CA GLY A 87 29.35 -24.12 -45.72
C GLY A 87 27.89 -23.85 -46.11
N ALA A 88 27.32 -24.70 -46.98
CA ALA A 88 25.96 -24.58 -47.54
C ALA A 88 24.79 -24.55 -46.52
N GLY A 89 25.06 -24.80 -45.22
CA GLY A 89 24.08 -24.76 -44.12
C GLY A 89 24.13 -23.51 -43.21
N GLY A 90 25.15 -22.65 -43.33
CA GLY A 90 25.32 -21.38 -42.59
C GLY A 90 25.07 -21.41 -41.07
N MET A 91 24.86 -20.22 -40.48
CA MET A 91 24.53 -19.98 -39.06
C MET A 91 23.33 -20.81 -38.55
N LYS A 92 22.36 -21.10 -39.43
CA LYS A 92 21.17 -21.88 -39.11
C LYS A 92 21.50 -23.33 -38.74
N SER A 93 22.43 -23.96 -39.44
CA SER A 93 22.84 -25.35 -39.17
C SER A 93 23.53 -25.50 -37.81
N ILE A 94 24.44 -24.57 -37.47
CA ILE A 94 25.11 -24.54 -36.16
C ILE A 94 24.09 -24.31 -35.05
N THR A 95 23.15 -23.38 -35.25
CA THR A 95 22.06 -23.13 -34.28
C THR A 95 21.27 -24.41 -33.98
N LEU A 96 20.87 -25.16 -35.01
CA LEU A 96 20.19 -26.44 -34.86
C LEU A 96 21.06 -27.50 -34.16
N ALA A 97 22.34 -27.60 -34.53
CA ALA A 97 23.27 -28.54 -33.91
C ALA A 97 23.51 -28.26 -32.40
N VAL A 98 23.42 -27.00 -31.98
CA VAL A 98 23.42 -26.61 -30.56
C VAL A 98 22.13 -27.08 -29.88
N PHE A 99 20.97 -26.85 -30.49
CA PHE A 99 19.68 -27.30 -29.94
C PHE A 99 19.59 -28.84 -29.83
N ASP A 100 20.09 -29.58 -30.82
CA ASP A 100 20.11 -31.05 -30.80
C ASP A 100 20.90 -31.61 -29.61
N LYS A 101 21.96 -30.91 -29.19
CA LYS A 101 22.77 -31.28 -28.01
C LYS A 101 22.10 -30.91 -26.69
N LEU A 102 21.12 -30.00 -26.73
CA LEU A 102 20.44 -29.47 -25.55
C LEU A 102 18.97 -29.91 -25.44
N VAL A 103 18.54 -30.93 -26.21
CA VAL A 103 17.15 -31.42 -26.25
C VAL A 103 16.56 -31.70 -24.87
N LYS A 104 17.36 -32.31 -23.99
CA LYS A 104 16.99 -32.74 -22.64
C LYS A 104 16.93 -31.63 -21.60
N TYR A 105 17.47 -30.45 -21.92
CA TYR A 105 17.50 -29.31 -21.01
C TYR A 105 16.24 -28.46 -21.18
N SER A 106 15.79 -27.81 -20.11
CA SER A 106 14.73 -26.81 -20.17
C SER A 106 15.15 -25.58 -20.99
N TRP A 107 14.20 -24.69 -21.29
CA TRP A 107 14.43 -23.52 -22.15
C TRP A 107 15.47 -22.56 -21.57
N GLU A 108 15.39 -22.28 -20.27
CA GLU A 108 16.32 -21.49 -19.49
C GLU A 108 17.71 -22.15 -19.40
N ASN A 109 17.77 -23.47 -19.20
CA ASN A 109 19.02 -24.22 -19.16
C ASN A 109 19.75 -24.19 -20.50
N LYS A 110 19.02 -24.31 -21.62
CA LYS A 110 19.58 -24.17 -22.97
C LYS A 110 20.31 -22.84 -23.16
N LEU A 111 19.75 -21.75 -22.62
CA LEU A 111 20.31 -20.41 -22.75
C LEU A 111 21.63 -20.27 -21.99
N VAL A 112 21.62 -20.61 -20.70
CA VAL A 112 22.80 -20.43 -19.83
C VAL A 112 23.94 -21.36 -20.25
N ILE A 113 23.65 -22.58 -20.71
CA ILE A 113 24.66 -23.52 -21.18
C ILE A 113 25.27 -23.05 -22.50
N ALA A 114 24.45 -22.59 -23.46
CA ALA A 114 24.95 -22.07 -24.74
C ALA A 114 25.78 -20.79 -24.53
N LEU A 115 25.34 -19.89 -23.65
CA LEU A 115 26.04 -18.64 -23.33
C LEU A 115 27.37 -18.92 -22.62
N LEU A 116 27.38 -19.86 -21.66
CA LEU A 116 28.61 -20.26 -20.97
C LEU A 116 29.60 -20.94 -21.93
N ALA A 117 29.14 -21.81 -22.83
CA ALA A 117 29.99 -22.42 -23.84
C ALA A 117 30.66 -21.38 -24.74
N PHE A 118 29.90 -20.36 -25.17
CA PHE A 118 30.48 -19.22 -25.88
C PHE A 118 31.46 -18.43 -25.02
N ALA A 119 31.09 -18.11 -23.77
CA ALA A 119 31.93 -17.33 -22.86
C ALA A 119 33.29 -18.01 -22.64
N VAL A 120 33.31 -19.33 -22.41
CA VAL A 120 34.55 -20.11 -22.26
C VAL A 120 35.40 -20.06 -23.53
N ASN A 121 34.80 -20.34 -24.69
CA ASN A 121 35.51 -20.29 -25.98
C ASN A 121 36.09 -18.89 -26.26
N TYR A 122 35.30 -17.85 -26.06
CA TYR A 122 35.71 -16.47 -26.29
C TYR A 122 36.79 -16.04 -25.29
N GLY A 123 36.64 -16.42 -24.01
CA GLY A 123 37.63 -16.20 -22.98
C GLY A 123 38.96 -16.88 -23.30
N GLU A 124 38.94 -18.12 -23.79
CA GLU A 124 40.14 -18.84 -24.25
C GLU A 124 40.82 -18.10 -25.41
N LEU A 125 40.06 -17.65 -26.41
CA LEU A 125 40.60 -16.83 -27.50
C LEU A 125 41.25 -15.53 -26.99
N CYS A 126 40.60 -14.83 -26.07
CA CYS A 126 41.14 -13.59 -25.48
C CYS A 126 42.37 -13.84 -24.61
N LEU A 127 42.42 -14.94 -23.85
CA LEU A 127 43.61 -15.33 -23.09
C LEU A 127 44.79 -15.56 -24.03
N LEU A 128 44.55 -16.24 -25.16
CA LEU A 128 45.58 -16.44 -26.18
C LEU A 128 46.07 -15.13 -26.80
N TRP A 129 45.21 -14.10 -26.93
CA TRP A 129 45.61 -12.77 -27.41
C TRP A 129 46.35 -11.92 -26.36
N LYS A 130 46.10 -12.16 -25.07
CA LYS A 130 46.69 -11.41 -23.94
C LYS A 130 47.99 -12.03 -23.42
N LEU A 131 48.43 -13.17 -23.95
CA LEU A 131 49.70 -13.80 -23.55
C LEU A 131 50.88 -12.92 -23.96
N ASP A 132 51.67 -12.53 -22.97
CA ASP A 132 52.86 -11.71 -23.13
C ASP A 132 53.98 -12.49 -23.84
N ALA A 133 54.83 -11.82 -24.61
CA ALA A 133 55.87 -12.42 -25.47
C ALA A 133 56.98 -13.19 -24.70
N THR A 134 56.84 -13.37 -23.39
CA THR A 134 57.77 -14.08 -22.51
C THR A 134 57.65 -15.60 -22.58
N ASN A 135 56.53 -16.16 -23.06
CA ASN A 135 56.38 -17.60 -23.24
C ASN A 135 56.87 -18.04 -24.65
N PRO A 136 57.80 -18.99 -24.78
CA PRO A 136 58.31 -19.44 -26.08
C PRO A 136 57.26 -20.13 -26.97
N LEU A 137 56.16 -20.65 -26.40
CA LEU A 137 55.04 -21.22 -27.16
C LEU A 137 54.24 -20.16 -27.93
N THR A 138 54.13 -18.94 -27.37
CA THR A 138 53.43 -17.80 -28.00
C THR A 138 54.04 -17.50 -29.36
N LYS A 139 55.38 -17.54 -29.48
CA LYS A 139 56.08 -17.31 -30.75
C LYS A 139 55.66 -18.25 -31.88
N TYR A 140 55.43 -19.55 -31.60
CA TYR A 140 54.98 -20.52 -32.61
C TYR A 140 53.49 -20.35 -32.93
N VAL A 141 52.68 -20.03 -31.92
CA VAL A 141 51.24 -19.79 -32.08
C VAL A 141 50.98 -18.50 -32.87
N ASP A 142 51.73 -17.44 -32.62
CA ASP A 142 51.66 -16.16 -33.33
C ASP A 142 52.05 -16.32 -34.80
N GLN A 143 53.11 -17.10 -35.05
CA GLN A 143 53.59 -17.43 -36.41
C GLN A 143 52.58 -18.25 -37.22
N LEU A 144 51.91 -19.24 -36.61
CA LEU A 144 50.91 -20.08 -37.28
C LEU A 144 49.56 -19.39 -37.44
N LYS A 145 49.19 -18.48 -36.53
CA LYS A 145 47.92 -17.75 -36.60
C LYS A 145 47.93 -16.58 -37.59
N LEU A 146 49.07 -16.25 -38.20
CA LEU A 146 49.22 -15.03 -39.04
C LEU A 146 48.69 -13.78 -38.31
N LEU A 147 48.89 -13.72 -36.98
CA LEU A 147 48.52 -12.59 -36.14
C LEU A 147 49.52 -11.43 -36.32
N LEU A 148 49.47 -10.84 -37.51
CA LEU A 148 49.54 -9.41 -37.84
C LEU A 148 50.80 -8.55 -37.61
N GLU A 149 51.35 -8.07 -38.73
CA GLU A 149 51.96 -6.74 -38.87
C GLU A 149 50.87 -5.66 -39.15
N ILE A 150 50.54 -4.91 -38.09
CA ILE A 150 50.47 -3.43 -37.92
C ILE A 150 49.66 -2.53 -38.91
N CYS A 151 48.69 -1.81 -38.29
CA CYS A 151 48.22 -0.43 -38.52
C CYS A 151 46.87 -0.11 -39.21
N GLU A 152 46.22 -0.99 -39.99
CA GLU A 152 44.84 -0.71 -40.50
C GLU A 152 43.72 -1.37 -39.67
N GLN A 153 44.06 -2.04 -38.55
CA GLN A 153 43.23 -3.06 -37.90
C GLN A 153 42.59 -2.67 -36.55
N GLU A 154 43.07 -1.65 -35.85
CA GLU A 154 42.48 -1.23 -34.56
C GLU A 154 41.02 -0.80 -34.71
N THR A 155 40.69 -0.12 -35.81
CA THR A 155 39.30 0.30 -36.08
C THR A 155 38.40 -0.88 -36.39
N TYR A 156 38.90 -1.93 -37.06
CA TYR A 156 38.13 -3.13 -37.40
C TYR A 156 37.87 -4.00 -36.16
N ILE A 157 38.90 -4.28 -35.36
CA ILE A 157 38.82 -5.03 -34.11
C ILE A 157 37.87 -4.30 -33.14
N SER A 158 38.09 -3.00 -32.91
CA SER A 158 37.23 -2.21 -32.03
C SER A 158 35.76 -2.16 -32.51
N ARG A 159 35.51 -2.13 -33.84
CA ARG A 159 34.15 -2.18 -34.40
C ARG A 159 33.50 -3.54 -34.21
N GLN A 160 34.21 -4.64 -34.38
CA GLN A 160 33.67 -6.00 -34.17
C GLN A 160 33.41 -6.29 -32.69
N GLU A 161 34.32 -5.88 -31.80
CA GLU A 161 34.09 -5.92 -30.35
C GLU A 161 32.85 -5.13 -29.94
N THR A 162 32.58 -3.98 -30.59
CA THR A 162 31.37 -3.18 -30.33
C THR A 162 30.09 -3.90 -30.77
N LEU A 163 30.13 -4.61 -31.89
CA LEU A 163 29.00 -5.43 -32.35
C LEU A 163 28.76 -6.63 -31.42
N ILE A 164 29.83 -7.34 -31.04
CA ILE A 164 29.75 -8.50 -30.15
C ILE A 164 29.25 -8.07 -28.77
N SER A 165 29.82 -7.00 -28.18
CA SER A 165 29.38 -6.48 -26.88
C SER A 165 27.93 -6.02 -26.89
N GLY A 166 27.50 -5.25 -27.90
CA GLY A 166 26.11 -4.78 -27.99
C GLY A 166 25.09 -5.93 -28.15
N LEU A 167 25.42 -6.97 -28.90
CA LEU A 167 24.56 -8.15 -29.05
C LEU A 167 24.55 -9.01 -27.77
N LEU A 168 25.72 -9.22 -27.13
CA LEU A 168 25.83 -9.96 -25.87
C LEU A 168 25.07 -9.31 -24.74
N GLU A 169 25.11 -7.97 -24.65
CA GLU A 169 24.36 -7.24 -23.63
C GLU A 169 22.85 -7.55 -23.72
N VAL A 170 22.28 -7.52 -24.93
CA VAL A 170 20.86 -7.84 -25.14
C VAL A 170 20.59 -9.32 -24.88
N ILE A 171 21.48 -10.23 -25.30
CA ILE A 171 21.39 -11.67 -25.02
C ILE A 171 21.34 -11.93 -23.51
N MET A 172 22.22 -11.29 -22.73
CA MET A 172 22.28 -11.44 -21.28
C MET A 172 20.99 -10.92 -20.63
N ARG A 173 20.51 -9.74 -21.02
CA ARG A 173 19.25 -9.17 -20.52
C ARG A 173 18.04 -10.06 -20.81
N VAL A 174 17.91 -10.58 -22.04
CA VAL A 174 16.83 -11.51 -22.42
C VAL A 174 16.93 -12.80 -21.60
N THR A 175 18.14 -13.33 -21.41
CA THR A 175 18.36 -14.55 -20.61
C THR A 175 17.93 -14.35 -19.15
N MET A 176 18.31 -13.23 -18.53
CA MET A 176 17.86 -12.88 -17.17
C MET A 176 16.34 -12.80 -17.08
N THR A 177 15.68 -12.10 -18.01
CA THR A 177 14.21 -11.98 -18.02
C THR A 177 13.51 -13.33 -18.14
N ILE A 178 14.05 -14.25 -18.96
CA ILE A 178 13.48 -15.60 -19.12
C ILE A 178 13.64 -16.43 -17.83
N ILE A 179 14.79 -16.35 -17.16
CA ILE A 179 15.01 -17.02 -15.86
C ILE A 179 14.02 -16.47 -14.82
N GLU A 180 13.85 -15.16 -14.73
CA GLU A 180 12.88 -14.55 -13.81
C GLU A 180 11.44 -14.99 -14.09
N LEU A 181 11.04 -15.05 -15.36
CA LEU A 181 9.73 -15.55 -15.76
C LEU A 181 9.50 -17.02 -15.38
N ASN A 182 10.53 -17.87 -15.50
CA ASN A 182 10.45 -19.27 -15.12
C ASN A 182 10.32 -19.46 -13.60
N VAL A 183 11.05 -18.65 -12.82
CA VAL A 183 10.91 -18.65 -11.36
C VAL A 183 9.48 -18.31 -10.98
N LEU A 184 8.88 -17.26 -11.56
CA LEU A 184 7.50 -16.87 -11.27
C LEU A 184 6.46 -17.90 -11.70
N SER A 185 6.69 -18.61 -12.81
CA SER A 185 5.78 -19.67 -13.29
C SER A 185 5.82 -20.92 -12.40
N SER A 186 6.93 -21.18 -11.72
CA SER A 186 7.05 -22.32 -10.80
C SER A 186 6.29 -22.13 -9.48
N TYR A 187 6.21 -20.89 -8.96
CA TYR A 187 5.49 -20.56 -7.72
C TYR A 187 3.97 -20.59 -7.88
N PHE A 188 3.49 -20.35 -9.10
CA PHE A 188 2.08 -20.34 -9.41
C PHE A 188 1.90 -21.19 -10.65
N LEU A 189 1.33 -22.40 -10.50
CA LEU A 189 0.63 -23.08 -11.59
C LEU A 189 -0.35 -22.06 -12.17
N CYS A 190 0.10 -21.29 -13.16
CA CYS A 190 -0.64 -20.20 -13.77
C CYS A 190 -1.64 -20.86 -14.70
N ASP A 191 -2.68 -21.38 -14.08
CA ASP A 191 -3.76 -22.07 -14.73
C ASP A 191 -4.43 -21.03 -15.65
N LYS A 192 -4.17 -21.18 -16.96
CA LYS A 192 -4.58 -20.32 -18.10
C LYS A 192 -3.68 -19.16 -18.54
N ALA A 193 -2.41 -19.14 -18.15
CA ALA A 193 -1.38 -18.56 -19.01
C ALA A 193 -0.25 -19.56 -19.16
N ARG A 194 -0.50 -20.62 -19.94
CA ARG A 194 0.58 -21.11 -20.79
C ARG A 194 1.03 -19.89 -21.59
N LEU A 195 2.06 -19.22 -21.09
CA LEU A 195 3.03 -18.46 -21.88
C LEU A 195 3.04 -19.18 -23.22
N SER A 196 2.69 -18.53 -24.33
CA SER A 196 2.69 -19.27 -25.58
C SER A 196 4.08 -19.87 -25.68
N GLU A 197 4.20 -21.19 -25.60
CA GLU A 197 5.48 -21.87 -25.49
C GLU A 197 6.36 -21.46 -26.69
N ASN A 198 5.68 -21.11 -27.78
CA ASN A 198 6.12 -20.39 -28.96
C ASN A 198 6.88 -19.08 -28.71
N GLN A 199 6.45 -18.19 -27.81
CA GLN A 199 7.16 -16.94 -27.54
C GLN A 199 8.48 -17.16 -26.79
N ILE A 200 8.48 -18.04 -25.78
CA ILE A 200 9.71 -18.39 -25.05
C ILE A 200 10.66 -19.15 -25.97
N SER A 201 10.17 -20.14 -26.72
CA SER A 201 11.00 -20.90 -27.64
C SER A 201 11.55 -20.05 -28.79
N THR A 202 10.78 -19.06 -29.29
CA THR A 202 11.26 -18.08 -30.28
C THR A 202 12.36 -17.18 -29.69
N ALA A 203 12.17 -16.69 -28.45
CA ALA A 203 13.18 -15.91 -27.76
C ALA A 203 14.46 -16.74 -27.55
N VAL A 204 14.34 -17.98 -27.10
CA VAL A 204 15.46 -18.89 -26.89
C VAL A 204 16.20 -19.18 -28.19
N TYR A 205 15.47 -19.46 -29.27
CA TYR A 205 16.03 -19.63 -30.60
C TYR A 205 16.83 -18.40 -31.04
N LEU A 206 16.29 -17.20 -30.89
CA LEU A 206 16.97 -15.97 -31.29
C LEU A 206 18.19 -15.66 -30.43
N VAL A 207 18.16 -15.99 -29.14
CA VAL A 207 19.32 -15.85 -28.26
C VAL A 207 20.43 -16.82 -28.68
N VAL A 208 20.13 -18.12 -28.84
CA VAL A 208 21.11 -19.11 -29.29
C VAL A 208 21.67 -18.75 -30.67
N LYS A 209 20.81 -18.32 -31.59
CA LYS A 209 21.23 -17.81 -32.90
C LYS A 209 22.15 -16.58 -32.77
N GLY A 210 21.85 -15.68 -31.82
CA GLY A 210 22.70 -14.54 -31.49
C GLY A 210 24.07 -14.96 -30.94
N ILE A 211 24.12 -15.98 -30.07
CA ILE A 211 25.36 -16.56 -29.56
C ILE A 211 26.21 -17.16 -30.70
N VAL A 212 25.59 -17.87 -31.64
CA VAL A 212 26.26 -18.37 -32.85
C VAL A 212 26.78 -17.23 -33.71
N ALA A 213 26.02 -16.12 -33.83
CA ALA A 213 26.47 -14.93 -34.53
C ALA A 213 27.70 -14.30 -33.86
N CYS A 214 27.69 -14.12 -32.53
CA CYS A 214 28.86 -13.67 -31.77
C CYS A 214 30.07 -14.58 -31.98
N SER A 215 29.86 -15.90 -31.98
CA SER A 215 30.93 -16.89 -32.23
C SER A 215 31.53 -16.75 -33.64
N SER A 216 30.68 -16.61 -34.65
CA SER A 216 31.10 -16.44 -36.05
C SER A 216 31.89 -15.15 -36.25
N GLN A 217 31.44 -14.04 -35.65
CA GLN A 217 32.16 -12.77 -35.66
C GLN A 217 33.50 -12.87 -34.91
N SER A 218 33.56 -13.67 -33.84
CA SER A 218 34.80 -13.91 -33.08
C SER A 218 35.83 -14.71 -33.88
N ILE A 219 35.39 -15.68 -34.68
CA ILE A 219 36.28 -16.43 -35.58
C ILE A 219 36.76 -15.53 -36.74
N GLY A 220 35.90 -14.63 -37.23
CA GLY A 220 36.25 -13.61 -38.21
C GLY A 220 37.36 -12.65 -37.75
N LEU A 221 37.53 -12.43 -36.44
CA LEU A 221 38.66 -11.68 -35.87
C LEU A 221 39.99 -12.44 -36.04
N VAL A 222 39.98 -13.77 -35.99
CA VAL A 222 41.18 -14.63 -36.06
C VAL A 222 41.60 -14.87 -37.51
N ASN A 223 40.64 -15.03 -38.42
CA ASN A 223 40.89 -15.39 -39.82
C ASN A 223 40.71 -14.19 -40.77
N LEU A 224 41.70 -13.28 -40.82
CA LEU A 224 41.66 -12.06 -41.65
C LEU A 224 41.71 -12.27 -43.18
N GLN A 225 41.70 -13.52 -43.67
CA GLN A 225 41.66 -13.85 -45.11
C GLN A 225 40.28 -13.66 -45.77
N PHE A 226 39.23 -13.32 -45.01
CA PHE A 226 37.85 -13.19 -45.51
C PHE A 226 37.35 -11.73 -45.47
N THR A 227 38.02 -10.80 -46.14
CA THR A 227 37.64 -9.38 -46.17
C THR A 227 36.51 -9.02 -47.15
N VAL A 228 35.98 -9.96 -47.93
CA VAL A 228 35.08 -9.64 -49.07
C VAL A 228 33.57 -9.85 -48.77
N SER A 229 33.15 -10.37 -47.60
CA SER A 229 31.71 -10.59 -47.28
C SER A 229 31.19 -9.95 -45.98
N ASN A 230 31.87 -8.94 -45.43
CA ASN A 230 31.59 -8.45 -44.07
C ASN A 230 30.33 -7.56 -43.91
N THR A 231 29.79 -6.97 -44.97
CA THR A 231 28.61 -6.08 -44.85
C THR A 231 27.33 -6.86 -44.59
N GLU A 232 27.17 -8.03 -45.23
CA GLU A 232 25.95 -8.84 -45.10
C GLU A 232 25.86 -9.53 -43.72
N GLU A 233 26.99 -10.01 -43.18
CA GLU A 233 27.05 -10.60 -41.84
C GLU A 233 26.88 -9.54 -40.74
N ARG A 234 27.39 -8.33 -40.96
CA ARG A 234 27.16 -7.18 -40.07
C ARG A 234 25.68 -6.80 -40.00
N ASN A 235 25.02 -6.69 -41.15
CA ASN A 235 23.59 -6.37 -41.22
C ASN A 235 22.76 -7.46 -40.51
N LYS A 236 23.13 -8.73 -40.64
CA LYS A 236 22.49 -9.85 -39.92
C LYS A 236 22.65 -9.74 -38.40
N CYS A 237 23.82 -9.30 -37.89
CA CYS A 237 24.03 -9.10 -36.45
C CYS A 237 23.21 -7.91 -35.91
N THR A 238 23.11 -6.82 -36.65
CA THR A 238 22.29 -5.67 -36.24
C THR A 238 20.79 -6.01 -36.27
N GLU A 239 20.32 -6.72 -37.32
CA GLU A 239 18.94 -7.21 -37.40
C GLU A 239 18.60 -8.15 -36.23
N LEU A 240 19.52 -9.06 -35.87
CA LEU A 240 19.36 -9.93 -34.70
C LEU A 240 19.33 -9.14 -33.39
N THR A 241 20.17 -8.11 -33.27
CA THR A 241 20.20 -7.24 -32.09
C THR A 241 18.86 -6.53 -31.91
N ASP A 242 18.30 -5.97 -32.98
CA ASP A 242 17.02 -5.27 -32.95
C ASP A 242 15.83 -6.22 -32.71
N ALA A 243 15.87 -7.42 -33.30
CA ALA A 243 14.91 -8.48 -33.02
C ALA A 243 14.94 -8.90 -31.54
N LEU A 244 16.13 -9.08 -30.95
CA LEU A 244 16.28 -9.42 -29.54
C LEU A 244 15.86 -8.28 -28.61
N LYS A 245 16.14 -7.02 -28.96
CA LYS A 245 15.64 -5.85 -28.21
C LYS A 245 14.11 -5.81 -28.20
N THR A 246 13.49 -6.05 -29.35
CA THR A 246 12.02 -6.10 -29.48
C THR A 246 11.43 -7.20 -28.60
N ILE A 247 12.07 -8.37 -28.58
CA ILE A 247 11.68 -9.47 -27.71
C ILE A 247 11.90 -9.14 -26.23
N HIS A 248 13.01 -8.50 -25.87
CA HIS A 248 13.27 -8.09 -24.49
C HIS A 248 12.19 -7.14 -23.98
N VAL A 249 11.76 -6.15 -24.78
CA VAL A 249 10.65 -5.25 -24.43
C VAL A 249 9.35 -6.05 -24.22
N ASN A 250 9.04 -6.97 -25.12
CA ASN A 250 7.83 -7.80 -25.01
C ASN A 250 7.87 -8.69 -23.76
N LEU A 251 8.99 -9.36 -23.48
CA LEU A 251 9.19 -10.19 -22.29
C LEU A 251 9.13 -9.34 -21.00
N GLY A 252 9.69 -8.13 -21.02
CA GLY A 252 9.60 -7.19 -19.90
C GLY A 252 8.16 -6.77 -19.62
N GLN A 253 7.37 -6.45 -20.65
CA GLN A 253 5.94 -6.18 -20.49
C GLN A 253 5.21 -7.39 -19.90
N MET A 254 5.53 -8.60 -20.36
CA MET A 254 4.95 -9.83 -19.80
C MET A 254 5.33 -10.03 -18.33
N LEU A 255 6.59 -9.81 -17.96
CA LEU A 255 7.07 -9.90 -16.59
C LEU A 255 6.31 -8.93 -15.67
N THR A 256 6.14 -7.68 -16.09
CA THR A 256 5.37 -6.69 -15.32
C THR A 256 3.90 -7.09 -15.17
N LYS A 257 3.29 -7.69 -16.20
CA LYS A 257 1.91 -8.20 -16.13
C LYS A 257 1.80 -9.37 -15.16
N CYS A 258 2.71 -10.35 -15.25
CA CYS A 258 2.76 -11.51 -14.35
C CYS A 258 2.90 -11.07 -12.89
N ASN A 259 3.84 -10.16 -12.60
CA ASN A 259 4.01 -9.61 -11.25
C ASN A 259 2.74 -8.93 -10.73
N LYS A 260 2.04 -8.16 -11.56
CA LYS A 260 0.77 -7.54 -11.16
C LYS A 260 -0.32 -8.58 -10.84
N GLU A 261 -0.43 -9.63 -11.64
CA GLU A 261 -1.39 -10.72 -11.40
C GLU A 261 -1.05 -11.50 -10.12
N ILE A 262 0.24 -11.72 -9.86
CA ILE A 262 0.72 -12.37 -8.63
C ILE A 262 0.36 -11.53 -7.40
N GLU A 263 0.66 -10.23 -7.42
CA GLU A 263 0.35 -9.36 -6.29
C GLU A 263 -1.17 -9.23 -6.09
N ALA A 264 -1.97 -9.18 -7.17
CA ALA A 264 -3.42 -9.21 -7.09
C ALA A 264 -3.94 -10.51 -6.46
N LYS A 265 -3.38 -11.67 -6.85
CA LYS A 265 -3.77 -12.97 -6.28
C LYS A 265 -3.37 -13.09 -4.81
N LYS A 266 -2.17 -12.64 -4.44
CA LYS A 266 -1.75 -12.58 -3.02
C LYS A 266 -2.66 -11.68 -2.20
N LEU A 267 -3.06 -10.54 -2.75
CA LEU A 267 -3.99 -9.62 -2.10
C LEU A 267 -5.35 -10.31 -1.86
N GLU A 268 -5.90 -10.97 -2.87
CA GLU A 268 -7.18 -11.68 -2.81
C GLU A 268 -7.15 -12.87 -1.83
N GLU A 269 -6.10 -13.71 -1.90
CA GLU A 269 -5.94 -14.84 -0.98
C GLU A 269 -5.76 -14.37 0.47
N GLY A 270 -4.97 -13.31 0.69
CA GLY A 270 -4.78 -12.69 1.99
C GLY A 270 -6.08 -12.07 2.53
N TYR A 271 -6.86 -11.42 1.67
CA TYR A 271 -8.16 -10.87 2.01
C TYR A 271 -9.15 -11.96 2.44
N CYS A 272 -9.28 -13.02 1.63
CA CYS A 272 -10.09 -14.19 1.97
C CYS A 272 -9.65 -14.85 3.29
N MET A 273 -8.34 -14.87 3.57
CA MET A 273 -7.81 -15.38 4.84
C MET A 273 -8.27 -14.53 6.02
N VAL A 274 -8.22 -13.19 5.91
CA VAL A 274 -8.68 -12.27 6.98
C VAL A 274 -10.19 -12.42 7.20
N GLN A 275 -11.00 -12.49 6.13
CA GLN A 275 -12.44 -12.76 6.22
C GLN A 275 -12.72 -14.05 6.99
N ARG A 276 -12.12 -15.16 6.56
CA ARG A 276 -12.28 -16.45 7.24
C ARG A 276 -11.81 -16.37 8.69
N LEU A 277 -10.69 -15.71 8.97
CA LEU A 277 -10.18 -15.54 10.32
C LEU A 277 -11.20 -14.86 11.23
N LEU A 278 -11.84 -13.79 10.76
CA LEU A 278 -12.80 -13.01 11.54
C LEU A 278 -14.19 -13.67 11.65
N GLU A 279 -14.64 -14.39 10.62
CA GLU A 279 -15.91 -15.11 10.60
C GLU A 279 -15.88 -16.44 11.37
N SER A 280 -14.78 -17.20 11.22
CA SER A 280 -14.66 -18.56 11.77
C SER A 280 -14.05 -18.60 13.17
N PHE A 281 -13.68 -17.45 13.76
CA PHE A 281 -13.05 -17.41 15.08
C PHE A 281 -14.01 -17.95 16.15
N CYS A 282 -13.73 -19.17 16.64
CA CYS A 282 -14.56 -19.84 17.64
C CYS A 282 -14.20 -19.32 19.05
N PRO A 283 -15.15 -18.66 19.77
CA PRO A 283 -14.86 -18.06 21.07
C PRO A 283 -14.43 -19.06 22.16
N LEU A 284 -14.78 -20.33 21.98
CA LEU A 284 -14.63 -21.39 22.99
C LEU A 284 -13.23 -22.05 23.02
N LYS A 285 -12.34 -21.75 22.06
CA LYS A 285 -11.08 -22.52 21.89
C LYS A 285 -9.80 -21.69 21.79
N THR A 286 -9.87 -20.38 21.63
CA THR A 286 -8.69 -19.57 21.28
C THR A 286 -8.70 -18.20 21.95
N ASN A 287 -7.54 -17.76 22.45
CA ASN A 287 -7.35 -16.39 22.93
C ASN A 287 -7.20 -15.42 21.74
N ASN A 288 -7.67 -14.19 21.91
CA ASN A 288 -7.53 -13.09 20.95
C ASN A 288 -6.08 -12.80 20.50
N GLU A 289 -5.06 -13.19 21.26
CA GLU A 289 -3.64 -13.05 20.90
C GLU A 289 -3.33 -13.62 19.50
N LYS A 290 -3.81 -14.84 19.18
CA LYS A 290 -3.53 -15.49 17.88
C LYS A 290 -4.12 -14.71 16.69
N LEU A 291 -5.25 -14.05 16.91
CA LEU A 291 -5.90 -13.21 15.90
C LEU A 291 -4.96 -12.05 15.52
N PHE A 292 -4.44 -11.33 16.52
CA PHE A 292 -3.56 -10.19 16.28
C PHE A 292 -2.20 -10.59 15.71
N THR A 293 -1.69 -11.78 16.05
CA THR A 293 -0.48 -12.33 15.41
C THR A 293 -0.69 -12.51 13.90
N VAL A 294 -1.85 -13.01 13.49
CA VAL A 294 -2.18 -13.22 12.07
C VAL A 294 -2.47 -11.90 11.36
N LEU A 295 -3.17 -10.95 12.01
CA LEU A 295 -3.49 -9.65 11.43
C LEU A 295 -2.24 -8.76 11.25
N ILE A 296 -1.34 -8.74 12.22
CA ILE A 296 -0.15 -7.88 12.18
C ILE A 296 0.96 -8.54 11.34
N ARG A 297 1.08 -9.88 11.39
CA ARG A 297 2.03 -10.69 10.61
C ARG A 297 3.45 -10.10 10.62
N THR A 298 4.02 -10.03 11.81
CA THR A 298 5.36 -9.48 12.07
C THR A 298 6.30 -10.57 12.57
N GLU A 299 7.59 -10.45 12.24
CA GLU A 299 8.69 -11.26 12.79
C GLU A 299 9.21 -10.68 14.12
N ASP A 300 8.73 -9.49 14.51
CA ASP A 300 9.08 -8.81 15.75
C ASP A 300 8.30 -9.40 16.93
N ASP A 301 9.02 -9.87 17.96
CA ASP A 301 8.41 -10.41 19.18
C ASP A 301 7.66 -9.34 20.01
N GLU A 302 7.98 -8.06 19.81
CA GLU A 302 7.39 -6.92 20.53
C GLU A 302 6.85 -5.84 19.57
N PRO A 303 5.75 -6.13 18.84
CA PRO A 303 5.26 -5.24 17.78
C PRO A 303 4.45 -4.05 18.29
N LEU A 304 4.13 -4.01 19.59
CA LEU A 304 3.38 -2.92 20.20
C LEU A 304 4.32 -1.92 20.86
N PHE A 305 3.94 -0.65 20.88
CA PHE A 305 4.53 0.40 21.69
C PHE A 305 3.51 0.84 22.75
N ASN A 306 3.91 0.82 24.02
CA ASN A 306 3.08 1.28 25.13
C ASN A 306 3.31 2.77 25.36
N GLY A 307 2.33 3.62 25.05
CA GLY A 307 2.44 5.07 25.20
C GLY A 307 2.44 5.57 26.65
N VAL A 308 2.14 4.72 27.64
CA VAL A 308 2.26 5.07 29.07
C VAL A 308 3.69 4.86 29.57
N THR A 309 4.31 3.73 29.21
CA THR A 309 5.66 3.38 29.69
C THR A 309 6.78 3.73 28.71
N ASN A 310 6.43 4.09 27.47
CA ASN A 310 7.34 4.31 26.35
C ASN A 310 8.25 3.09 26.06
N LYS A 311 7.67 1.89 26.06
CA LYS A 311 8.40 0.63 25.84
C LYS A 311 7.70 -0.24 24.81
N LYS A 312 8.49 -1.07 24.12
CA LYS A 312 7.93 -2.12 23.27
C LYS A 312 7.35 -3.24 24.12
N GLU A 313 6.25 -3.84 23.67
CA GLU A 313 5.58 -4.94 24.35
C GLU A 313 5.08 -6.00 23.36
N SER A 314 5.01 -7.25 23.81
CA SER A 314 4.45 -8.34 23.01
C SER A 314 2.92 -8.33 23.02
N LEU A 315 2.32 -9.01 22.03
CA LEU A 315 0.85 -9.17 21.93
C LEU A 315 0.21 -9.90 23.11
N LYS A 316 1.00 -10.57 23.97
CA LYS A 316 0.50 -11.27 25.17
C LYS A 316 -0.25 -10.36 26.13
N VAL A 317 0.02 -9.05 26.12
CA VAL A 317 -0.64 -8.07 27.01
C VAL A 317 -2.12 -7.87 26.68
N LEU A 318 -2.52 -8.21 25.45
CA LEU A 318 -3.90 -8.14 24.97
C LEU A 318 -4.71 -9.39 25.34
N LYS A 319 -4.03 -10.47 25.77
CA LYS A 319 -4.63 -11.80 25.96
C LYS A 319 -5.79 -11.76 26.95
N GLY A 320 -6.97 -12.20 26.49
CA GLY A 320 -8.16 -12.33 27.33
C GLY A 320 -8.82 -11.00 27.72
N LYS A 321 -8.43 -9.89 27.09
CA LYS A 321 -9.05 -8.57 27.27
C LYS A 321 -9.88 -8.18 26.07
N THR A 322 -10.90 -7.35 26.27
CA THR A 322 -11.54 -6.63 25.15
C THR A 322 -10.50 -5.71 24.52
N VAL A 323 -10.38 -5.73 23.19
CA VAL A 323 -9.39 -4.92 22.46
C VAL A 323 -10.13 -4.02 21.49
N ILE A 324 -9.82 -2.73 21.51
CA ILE A 324 -10.32 -1.75 20.55
C ILE A 324 -9.19 -1.43 19.58
N LEU A 325 -9.34 -1.81 18.32
CA LEU A 325 -8.45 -1.35 17.26
C LEU A 325 -8.86 0.06 16.87
N PHE A 326 -7.99 1.02 17.19
CA PHE A 326 -8.15 2.41 16.80
C PHE A 326 -7.42 2.63 15.47
N ILE A 327 -8.15 2.87 14.40
CA ILE A 327 -7.62 2.97 13.04
C ILE A 327 -7.75 4.42 12.59
N SER A 328 -6.65 5.03 12.17
CA SER A 328 -6.64 6.38 11.62
C SER A 328 -5.51 6.58 10.61
N ASP A 329 -5.65 7.60 9.78
CA ASP A 329 -4.51 8.19 9.08
C ASP A 329 -3.66 9.02 10.07
N LEU A 330 -2.53 9.56 9.61
CA LEU A 330 -1.65 10.42 10.42
C LEU A 330 -2.14 11.87 10.53
N ASP A 331 -3.16 12.25 9.77
CA ASP A 331 -3.77 13.58 9.76
C ASP A 331 -4.67 13.85 10.98
N ILE A 332 -4.94 12.83 11.79
CA ILE A 332 -5.68 12.96 13.04
C ILE A 332 -5.06 14.04 13.94
N LEU A 333 -5.90 14.93 14.46
CA LEU A 333 -5.45 16.08 15.25
C LEU A 333 -4.95 15.65 16.64
N ASP A 334 -3.94 16.34 17.16
CA ASP A 334 -3.40 16.10 18.53
C ASP A 334 -4.52 16.30 19.56
N GLU A 335 -5.39 17.28 19.35
CA GLU A 335 -6.54 17.56 20.21
C GLU A 335 -7.61 16.45 20.17
N GLU A 336 -7.80 15.80 19.03
CA GLU A 336 -8.75 14.69 18.91
C GLU A 336 -8.26 13.45 19.68
N ILE A 337 -6.95 13.16 19.64
CA ILE A 337 -6.32 12.13 20.47
C ILE A 337 -6.52 12.44 21.97
N ASN A 338 -6.35 13.70 22.35
CA ASN A 338 -6.58 14.15 23.73
C ASN A 338 -8.04 13.99 24.15
N GLU A 339 -8.99 14.31 23.28
CA GLU A 339 -10.43 14.13 23.54
C GLU A 339 -10.81 12.65 23.73
N ILE A 340 -10.29 11.77 22.88
CA ILE A 340 -10.46 10.31 23.07
C ILE A 340 -9.87 9.91 24.42
N THR A 341 -8.69 10.41 24.75
CA THR A 341 -8.04 10.15 26.04
C THR A 341 -8.90 10.58 27.22
N GLU A 342 -9.53 11.76 27.17
CA GLU A 342 -10.47 12.23 28.19
C GLU A 342 -11.66 11.26 28.32
N ARG A 343 -12.26 10.82 27.20
CA ARG A 343 -13.42 9.91 27.18
C ARG A 343 -13.13 8.52 27.76
N VAL A 344 -11.92 8.02 27.55
CA VAL A 344 -11.51 6.67 28.00
C VAL A 344 -10.66 6.69 29.27
N SER A 345 -10.40 7.84 29.89
CA SER A 345 -9.58 7.93 31.10
C SER A 345 -10.27 7.32 32.33
N THR A 346 -9.84 6.12 32.72
CA THR A 346 -10.22 5.47 33.99
C THR A 346 -8.99 4.80 34.62
N PRO A 347 -8.88 4.74 35.97
CA PRO A 347 -7.73 4.13 36.65
C PRO A 347 -7.57 2.64 36.35
N VAL A 348 -8.67 1.93 36.11
CA VAL A 348 -8.69 0.49 35.81
C VAL A 348 -9.59 0.27 34.60
N ARG A 349 -8.99 -0.08 33.45
CA ARG A 349 -9.73 -0.36 32.22
C ARG A 349 -9.91 -1.88 32.05
N PRO A 350 -11.15 -2.37 31.82
CA PRO A 350 -11.39 -3.77 31.46
C PRO A 350 -11.11 -4.08 29.98
N TYR A 351 -10.48 -3.16 29.26
CA TYR A 351 -10.18 -3.24 27.83
C TYR A 351 -8.88 -2.50 27.49
N GLU A 352 -8.28 -2.83 26.35
CA GLU A 352 -7.11 -2.16 25.79
C GLU A 352 -7.45 -1.49 24.47
N ILE A 353 -6.75 -0.40 24.14
CA ILE A 353 -6.84 0.28 22.84
C ILE A 353 -5.49 0.10 22.14
N VAL A 354 -5.52 -0.28 20.87
CA VAL A 354 -4.33 -0.43 20.02
C VAL A 354 -4.49 0.43 18.77
N TRP A 355 -3.61 1.42 18.60
CA TRP A 355 -3.60 2.30 17.43
C TRP A 355 -2.92 1.63 16.22
N PHE A 356 -3.63 1.63 15.10
CA PHE A 356 -3.23 1.14 13.79
C PHE A 356 -3.12 2.34 12.84
N PRO A 357 -1.93 2.94 12.68
CA PRO A 357 -1.73 3.99 11.69
C PRO A 357 -1.80 3.38 10.28
N ILE A 358 -2.72 3.89 9.45
CA ILE A 358 -2.81 3.50 8.04
C ILE A 358 -1.87 4.38 7.23
N VAL A 359 -0.71 3.82 6.86
CA VAL A 359 0.33 4.51 6.09
C VAL A 359 0.96 3.55 5.09
N ASP A 360 1.38 4.06 3.94
CA ASP A 360 2.03 3.25 2.90
C ASP A 360 3.42 2.75 3.35
N ASN A 361 4.17 3.59 4.07
CA ASN A 361 5.48 3.22 4.63
C ASN A 361 5.72 3.83 6.02
N PRO A 362 5.49 3.07 7.10
CA PRO A 362 5.70 3.52 8.48
C PRO A 362 7.13 4.01 8.78
N MET A 363 8.14 3.47 8.10
CA MET A 363 9.53 3.80 8.38
C MET A 363 9.90 5.21 7.92
N ILE A 364 9.24 5.72 6.86
CA ILE A 364 9.42 7.08 6.36
C ILE A 364 8.78 8.09 7.34
N GLU A 365 7.62 7.73 7.87
CA GLU A 365 6.81 8.59 8.75
C GLU A 365 7.09 8.35 10.25
N LYS A 366 8.25 7.77 10.57
CA LYS A 366 8.62 7.34 11.93
C LYS A 366 8.38 8.45 12.97
N ASP A 367 8.92 9.65 12.73
CA ASP A 367 8.89 10.74 13.71
C ASP A 367 7.46 11.20 14.00
N VAL A 368 6.58 11.16 12.99
CA VAL A 368 5.16 11.51 13.13
C VAL A 368 4.43 10.44 13.94
N ILE A 369 4.68 9.17 13.65
CA ILE A 369 4.10 8.03 14.39
C ILE A 369 4.53 8.08 15.85
N GLU A 370 5.82 8.26 16.14
CA GLU A 370 6.33 8.33 17.52
C GLU A 370 5.73 9.51 18.28
N LYS A 371 5.65 10.70 17.67
CA LYS A 371 5.03 11.87 18.28
C LYS A 371 3.57 11.60 18.66
N LYS A 372 2.78 11.06 17.73
CA LYS A 372 1.35 10.77 17.93
C LYS A 372 1.15 9.65 18.96
N ALA A 373 1.94 8.59 18.89
CA ALA A 373 1.92 7.49 19.86
C ALA A 373 2.25 7.98 21.28
N GLY A 374 3.15 8.95 21.43
CA GLY A 374 3.47 9.57 22.72
C GLY A 374 2.32 10.37 23.35
N LEU A 375 1.32 10.79 22.56
CA LEU A 375 0.09 11.42 23.07
C LEU A 375 -0.95 10.39 23.54
N MET A 376 -0.82 9.13 23.10
CA MET A 376 -1.79 8.08 23.37
C MET A 376 -1.50 7.37 24.69
N LYS A 377 -2.44 7.42 25.64
CA LYS A 377 -2.33 6.69 26.92
C LYS A 377 -2.78 5.22 26.78
N TRP A 378 -2.38 4.58 25.69
CA TRP A 378 -2.69 3.20 25.32
C TRP A 378 -1.63 2.66 24.34
N TYR A 379 -1.88 1.52 23.70
CA TYR A 379 -0.91 0.87 22.81
C TYR A 379 -0.95 1.41 21.37
N SER A 380 0.16 1.40 20.65
CA SER A 380 0.20 1.60 19.21
C SER A 380 1.00 0.50 18.53
N LEU A 381 0.83 0.31 17.22
CA LEU A 381 1.84 -0.41 16.45
C LEU A 381 3.15 0.36 16.47
N HIS A 382 4.26 -0.34 16.65
CA HIS A 382 5.59 0.26 16.56
C HIS A 382 5.89 0.61 15.09
N TYR A 383 6.61 1.70 14.83
CA TYR A 383 6.90 2.18 13.47
C TYR A 383 7.70 1.18 12.61
N SER A 384 8.35 0.17 13.22
CA SER A 384 9.04 -0.91 12.48
C SER A 384 8.09 -1.96 11.91
N VAL A 385 6.81 -1.92 12.28
CA VAL A 385 5.80 -2.90 11.89
C VAL A 385 4.98 -2.34 10.74
N THR A 386 5.04 -3.01 9.59
CA THR A 386 4.23 -2.67 8.42
C THR A 386 3.06 -3.64 8.29
N LEU A 387 1.84 -3.09 8.27
CA LEU A 387 0.65 -3.91 8.06
C LEU A 387 0.63 -4.51 6.65
N PRO A 388 0.23 -5.78 6.49
CA PRO A 388 0.12 -6.37 5.17
C PRO A 388 -0.91 -5.64 4.28
N PRO A 389 -0.67 -5.46 2.97
CA PRO A 389 -1.57 -4.75 2.07
C PRO A 389 -3.01 -5.29 2.04
N TYR A 390 -3.20 -6.60 2.18
CA TYR A 390 -4.53 -7.22 2.22
C TYR A 390 -5.30 -6.90 3.51
N VAL A 391 -4.60 -6.65 4.62
CA VAL A 391 -5.22 -6.20 5.88
C VAL A 391 -5.70 -4.76 5.73
N ILE A 392 -4.87 -3.89 5.13
CA ILE A 392 -5.27 -2.50 4.82
C ILE A 392 -6.46 -2.51 3.85
N HIS A 393 -6.45 -3.37 2.83
CA HIS A 393 -7.58 -3.54 1.91
C HIS A 393 -8.86 -3.96 2.65
N TYR A 394 -8.76 -4.92 3.57
CA TYR A 394 -9.89 -5.35 4.40
C TYR A 394 -10.42 -4.20 5.27
N ILE A 395 -9.54 -3.46 5.95
CA ILE A 395 -9.89 -2.30 6.78
C ILE A 395 -10.68 -1.27 5.96
N LYS A 396 -10.21 -0.94 4.75
CA LYS A 396 -10.87 0.03 3.87
C LYS A 396 -12.22 -0.48 3.36
N LYS A 397 -12.30 -1.76 2.99
CA LYS A 397 -13.48 -2.35 2.35
C LYS A 397 -14.57 -2.78 3.33
N ASP A 398 -14.23 -3.57 4.34
CA ASP A 398 -15.20 -4.23 5.24
C ASP A 398 -15.42 -3.46 6.54
N TRP A 399 -14.46 -2.63 6.97
CA TRP A 399 -14.65 -1.69 8.09
C TRP A 399 -14.90 -0.26 7.63
N HIS A 400 -15.02 -0.04 6.31
CA HIS A 400 -15.37 1.24 5.69
C HIS A 400 -14.46 2.40 6.11
N PHE A 401 -13.17 2.12 6.31
CA PHE A 401 -12.18 3.16 6.58
C PHE A 401 -11.83 3.91 5.29
N GLU A 402 -12.14 5.20 5.25
CA GLU A 402 -11.74 6.09 4.15
C GLU A 402 -10.68 7.10 4.58
N LYS A 403 -10.98 7.84 5.68
CA LYS A 403 -10.10 8.85 6.31
C LYS A 403 -10.46 9.10 7.78
N LYS A 404 -11.76 9.13 8.09
CA LYS A 404 -12.24 9.34 9.46
C LYS A 404 -11.83 8.17 10.35
N PRO A 405 -11.45 8.42 11.62
CA PRO A 405 -11.04 7.34 12.49
C PRO A 405 -12.15 6.32 12.74
N VAL A 406 -11.76 5.05 12.82
CA VAL A 406 -12.65 3.92 13.07
C VAL A 406 -12.16 3.18 14.30
N MET A 407 -13.09 2.79 15.18
CA MET A 407 -12.76 1.98 16.36
C MET A 407 -13.46 0.63 16.31
N VAL A 408 -12.71 -0.43 16.00
CA VAL A 408 -13.25 -1.80 15.91
C VAL A 408 -13.08 -2.50 17.25
N VAL A 409 -14.16 -3.03 17.81
CA VAL A 409 -14.14 -3.66 19.13
C VAL A 409 -14.13 -5.17 18.99
N PHE A 410 -13.12 -5.79 19.58
CA PHE A 410 -12.95 -7.22 19.73
C PHE A 410 -13.22 -7.64 21.16
N SER A 411 -14.04 -8.68 21.35
CA SER A 411 -14.18 -9.35 22.64
C SER A 411 -12.86 -9.99 23.10
N ALA A 412 -12.79 -10.37 24.38
CA ALA A 412 -11.70 -11.17 24.95
C ALA A 412 -11.38 -12.46 24.18
N HIS A 413 -12.37 -12.97 23.44
CA HIS A 413 -12.26 -14.17 22.61
C HIS A 413 -12.02 -13.86 21.13
N GLY A 414 -11.63 -12.64 20.75
CA GLY A 414 -11.24 -12.31 19.37
C GLY A 414 -12.39 -12.14 18.38
N LYS A 415 -13.65 -12.20 18.82
CA LYS A 415 -14.82 -11.90 17.98
C LYS A 415 -15.05 -10.38 17.88
N VAL A 416 -15.28 -9.87 16.67
CA VAL A 416 -15.72 -8.49 16.44
C VAL A 416 -17.14 -8.31 17.00
N VAL A 417 -17.31 -7.41 17.97
CA VAL A 417 -18.60 -7.09 18.61
C VAL A 417 -19.18 -5.75 18.17
N ASN A 418 -18.33 -4.88 17.60
CA ASN A 418 -18.73 -3.64 16.95
C ASN A 418 -17.69 -3.26 15.89
N SER A 419 -18.10 -3.09 14.64
CA SER A 419 -17.23 -2.70 13.52
C SER A 419 -16.88 -1.21 13.53
N ASN A 420 -17.65 -0.37 14.23
CA ASN A 420 -17.27 1.01 14.46
C ASN A 420 -17.96 1.57 15.72
N ALA A 421 -17.19 1.61 16.81
CA ALA A 421 -17.56 2.15 18.11
C ALA A 421 -17.08 3.60 18.33
N TYR A 422 -16.48 4.26 17.34
CA TYR A 422 -15.87 5.58 17.52
C TYR A 422 -16.88 6.58 18.06
N HIS A 423 -18.03 6.76 17.39
CA HIS A 423 -19.08 7.68 17.83
C HIS A 423 -19.61 7.32 19.22
N MET A 424 -19.80 6.03 19.50
CA MET A 424 -20.28 5.59 20.81
C MET A 424 -19.30 5.91 21.95
N ILE A 425 -17.99 5.75 21.71
CA ILE A 425 -16.95 6.12 22.69
C ILE A 425 -16.87 7.64 22.85
N MET A 426 -16.93 8.38 21.75
CA MET A 426 -16.99 9.85 21.79
C MET A 426 -18.27 10.36 22.46
N LEU A 427 -19.34 9.57 22.44
CA LEU A 427 -20.62 9.96 23.02
C LEU A 427 -20.74 9.68 24.52
N TRP A 428 -20.38 8.48 24.94
CA TRP A 428 -20.61 7.98 26.30
C TRP A 428 -19.34 7.56 27.05
N GLY A 429 -18.17 7.61 26.40
CA GLY A 429 -16.90 7.19 26.98
C GLY A 429 -16.98 5.78 27.57
N ASN A 430 -16.45 5.62 28.78
CA ASN A 430 -16.46 4.33 29.50
C ASN A 430 -17.86 3.77 29.83
N VAL A 431 -18.91 4.61 29.86
CA VAL A 431 -20.29 4.15 30.16
C VAL A 431 -20.82 3.21 29.07
N ALA A 432 -20.27 3.31 27.85
CA ALA A 432 -20.66 2.44 26.75
C ALA A 432 -20.05 1.03 26.82
N TYR A 433 -19.12 0.73 27.73
CA TYR A 433 -18.56 -0.61 27.88
C TYR A 433 -19.68 -1.65 28.13
N PRO A 434 -19.73 -2.81 27.43
CA PRO A 434 -18.67 -3.42 26.62
C PRO A 434 -18.68 -3.08 25.12
N PHE A 435 -19.21 -1.91 24.74
CA PHE A 435 -19.18 -1.33 23.41
C PHE A 435 -19.85 -2.20 22.33
N LEU A 436 -20.97 -2.84 22.69
CA LEU A 436 -21.73 -3.68 21.77
C LEU A 436 -22.52 -2.82 20.78
N ALA A 437 -22.52 -3.20 19.50
CA ALA A 437 -23.25 -2.45 18.46
C ALA A 437 -24.75 -2.31 18.77
N HIS A 438 -25.40 -3.36 19.28
CA HIS A 438 -26.83 -3.34 19.68
C HIS A 438 -27.07 -2.67 21.05
N GLY A 439 -26.01 -2.35 21.80
CA GLY A 439 -26.12 -1.63 23.06
C GLY A 439 -26.41 -0.14 22.86
N GLU A 440 -26.11 0.40 21.68
CA GLU A 440 -26.25 1.82 21.34
C GLU A 440 -27.70 2.34 21.50
N GLU A 441 -28.69 1.54 21.11
CA GLU A 441 -30.11 1.88 21.33
C GLU A 441 -30.48 2.00 22.82
N THR A 442 -29.87 1.15 23.66
CA THR A 442 -30.10 1.19 25.11
C THR A 442 -29.44 2.42 25.72
N LEU A 443 -28.25 2.80 25.24
CA LEU A 443 -27.59 4.05 25.65
C LEU A 443 -28.46 5.26 25.29
N TRP A 444 -29.02 5.30 24.09
CA TRP A 444 -29.95 6.36 23.70
C TRP A 444 -31.22 6.40 24.54
N ARG A 445 -31.82 5.24 24.84
CA ARG A 445 -33.02 5.15 25.69
C ARG A 445 -32.80 5.65 27.11
N ASN A 446 -31.59 5.46 27.62
CA ASN A 446 -31.20 5.90 28.96
C ASN A 446 -30.67 7.33 28.99
N SER A 447 -30.35 7.91 27.83
CA SER A 447 -29.87 9.28 27.70
C SER A 447 -31.04 10.24 27.53
N LYS A 448 -30.98 11.39 28.18
CA LYS A 448 -31.92 12.48 27.97
C LYS A 448 -31.35 13.45 26.94
N TRP A 449 -32.19 13.95 26.04
CA TRP A 449 -31.82 15.02 25.11
C TRP A 449 -31.90 16.38 25.82
N ASP A 450 -31.01 16.58 26.78
CA ASP A 450 -30.89 17.81 27.57
C ASP A 450 -29.59 18.57 27.24
N LEU A 451 -29.44 19.75 27.85
CA LEU A 451 -28.30 20.62 27.57
C LEU A 451 -26.99 20.02 28.11
N GLU A 452 -27.05 19.28 29.22
CA GLU A 452 -25.91 18.58 29.81
C GLU A 452 -25.38 17.52 28.82
N PHE A 453 -26.25 16.73 28.21
CA PHE A 453 -25.85 15.76 27.20
C PHE A 453 -25.29 16.41 25.93
N LEU A 454 -25.86 17.54 25.49
CA LEU A 454 -25.42 18.23 24.28
C LEU A 454 -23.99 18.79 24.42
N ILE A 455 -23.64 19.34 25.59
CA ILE A 455 -22.34 19.98 25.81
C ILE A 455 -21.35 19.13 26.63
N ASP A 456 -21.70 17.89 26.94
CA ASP A 456 -20.82 16.94 27.62
C ASP A 456 -19.47 16.79 26.88
N GLY A 457 -18.37 17.00 27.59
CA GLY A 457 -16.99 17.03 27.06
C GLY A 457 -16.60 18.31 26.30
N VAL A 458 -17.54 19.24 26.10
CA VAL A 458 -17.30 20.56 25.49
C VAL A 458 -17.00 21.61 26.56
N ALA A 459 -17.86 21.69 27.59
CA ALA A 459 -17.72 22.64 28.69
C ALA A 459 -18.15 21.98 30.01
N SER A 460 -17.33 22.13 31.05
CA SER A 460 -17.67 21.68 32.41
C SER A 460 -18.23 22.86 33.19
N ASP A 461 -19.50 23.14 32.97
CA ASP A 461 -20.13 24.35 33.47
C ASP A 461 -21.03 24.02 34.67
N GLU A 462 -20.53 24.29 35.88
CA GLU A 462 -21.21 24.03 37.16
C GLU A 462 -22.62 24.64 37.21
N TRP A 463 -22.85 25.75 36.50
CA TRP A 463 -24.14 26.44 36.45
C TRP A 463 -25.27 25.63 35.78
N LEU A 464 -24.96 24.61 34.98
CA LEU A 464 -25.97 23.69 34.43
C LEU A 464 -26.57 22.81 35.51
N LYS A 465 -25.78 22.46 36.53
CA LYS A 465 -26.21 21.66 37.68
C LYS A 465 -27.11 22.46 38.63
N GLU A 466 -27.05 23.78 38.56
CA GLU A 466 -27.91 24.69 39.34
C GLU A 466 -29.33 24.82 38.74
N GLY A 467 -29.60 24.23 37.57
CA GLY A 467 -30.91 24.27 36.93
C GLY A 467 -31.25 25.60 36.24
N ASN A 468 -30.24 26.43 36.01
CA ASN A 468 -30.39 27.73 35.36
C ASN A 468 -30.79 27.58 33.88
N LEU A 469 -31.51 28.58 33.36
CA LEU A 469 -31.88 28.64 31.94
C LEU A 469 -30.67 29.12 31.13
N ALA A 470 -30.41 28.46 30.02
CA ALA A 470 -29.39 28.90 29.08
C ALA A 470 -29.81 28.77 27.63
N CYS A 471 -29.24 29.64 26.81
CA CYS A 471 -29.39 29.67 25.38
C CYS A 471 -28.01 29.68 24.72
N LEU A 472 -27.73 28.64 23.92
CA LEU A 472 -26.66 28.67 22.94
C LEU A 472 -27.20 29.32 21.66
N PHE A 473 -26.43 30.18 21.01
CA PHE A 473 -26.85 30.78 19.75
C PHE A 473 -25.68 31.16 18.86
N GLU A 474 -25.97 31.28 17.57
CA GLU A 474 -25.02 31.65 16.54
C GLU A 474 -25.76 32.36 15.39
N ASP A 475 -25.13 33.40 14.84
CA ASP A 475 -25.52 34.12 13.63
C ASP A 475 -24.31 34.94 13.15
N ASP A 476 -24.28 35.26 11.86
CA ASP A 476 -23.27 36.13 11.23
C ASP A 476 -23.76 37.58 11.09
N ASP A 477 -25.06 37.84 11.25
CA ASP A 477 -25.65 39.17 11.25
C ASP A 477 -25.56 39.81 12.66
N TRP A 478 -24.72 40.85 12.76
CA TRP A 478 -24.55 41.60 14.01
C TRP A 478 -25.84 42.32 14.46
N ASP A 479 -26.63 42.84 13.52
CA ASP A 479 -27.89 43.50 13.85
C ASP A 479 -28.90 42.50 14.40
N TRP A 480 -28.91 41.28 13.87
CA TRP A 480 -29.70 40.18 14.41
C TRP A 480 -29.23 39.82 15.83
N ILE A 481 -27.93 39.59 16.05
CA ILE A 481 -27.38 39.25 17.37
C ILE A 481 -27.76 40.29 18.42
N LYS A 482 -27.60 41.57 18.09
CA LYS A 482 -27.91 42.67 19.01
C LYS A 482 -29.40 42.70 19.36
N LYS A 483 -30.28 42.56 18.36
CA LYS A 483 -31.74 42.50 18.57
C LYS A 483 -32.13 41.28 19.41
N PHE A 484 -31.53 40.12 19.13
CA PHE A 484 -31.76 38.88 19.85
C PHE A 484 -31.40 39.01 21.33
N ILE A 485 -30.18 39.48 21.66
CA ILE A 485 -29.74 39.65 23.05
C ILE A 485 -30.67 40.60 23.82
N CYS A 486 -31.04 41.74 23.22
CA CYS A 486 -32.01 42.66 23.83
C CYS A 486 -33.37 41.99 24.03
N ALA A 487 -33.86 41.25 23.03
CA ALA A 487 -35.16 40.59 23.11
C ALA A 487 -35.22 39.49 24.17
N MET A 488 -34.17 38.68 24.31
CA MET A 488 -34.08 37.67 25.37
C MET A 488 -34.12 38.32 26.75
N LYS A 489 -33.40 39.43 26.95
CA LYS A 489 -33.40 40.17 28.22
C LYS A 489 -34.74 40.78 28.55
N ASP A 490 -35.44 41.35 27.57
CA ASP A 490 -36.76 41.93 27.78
C ASP A 490 -37.78 40.88 28.23
N VAL A 491 -37.66 39.64 27.72
CA VAL A 491 -38.61 38.55 27.99
C VAL A 491 -38.27 37.78 29.27
N VAL A 492 -36.98 37.52 29.54
CA VAL A 492 -36.53 36.63 30.62
C VAL A 492 -35.82 37.35 31.75
N GLY A 493 -35.33 38.56 31.51
CA GLY A 493 -34.48 39.31 32.45
C GLY A 493 -33.06 38.74 32.56
N GLU A 494 -32.42 38.96 33.70
CA GLU A 494 -31.04 38.53 33.99
C GLU A 494 -30.94 37.05 34.41
N GLY A 495 -32.07 36.31 34.44
CA GLY A 495 -32.12 34.90 34.84
C GLY A 495 -31.67 33.90 33.77
N ILE A 496 -31.23 34.38 32.58
CA ILE A 496 -30.77 33.55 31.47
C ILE A 496 -29.30 33.76 31.18
N LYS A 497 -28.59 32.65 30.96
CA LYS A 497 -27.24 32.69 30.39
C LYS A 497 -27.28 32.59 28.87
N LEU A 498 -26.79 33.63 28.21
CA LEU A 498 -26.63 33.67 26.76
C LEU A 498 -25.20 33.32 26.40
N ILE A 499 -25.02 32.33 25.53
CA ILE A 499 -23.71 31.83 25.12
C ILE A 499 -23.61 31.89 23.60
N TYR A 500 -22.70 32.71 23.11
CA TYR A 500 -22.40 32.80 21.69
C TYR A 500 -21.41 31.72 21.25
N VAL A 501 -21.80 30.95 20.23
CA VAL A 501 -21.05 29.82 19.66
C VAL A 501 -20.45 30.14 18.28
N GLY A 502 -20.62 31.38 17.79
CA GLY A 502 -20.08 31.82 16.50
C GLY A 502 -18.63 32.33 16.55
N LYS A 503 -18.02 32.47 15.37
CA LYS A 503 -16.63 32.94 15.23
C LYS A 503 -16.54 34.43 14.86
N THR A 504 -17.51 34.93 14.10
CA THR A 504 -17.42 36.21 13.37
C THR A 504 -17.42 37.43 14.28
N HIS A 505 -18.31 37.47 15.28
CA HIS A 505 -18.51 38.67 16.13
C HIS A 505 -17.90 38.57 17.53
N ARG A 506 -16.95 37.65 17.72
CA ARG A 506 -16.38 37.31 19.04
C ARG A 506 -15.80 38.51 19.78
N GLU A 507 -15.02 39.37 19.12
CA GLU A 507 -14.39 40.55 19.74
C GLU A 507 -15.41 41.62 20.17
N THR A 508 -16.54 41.70 19.46
CA THR A 508 -17.62 42.61 19.81
C THR A 508 -18.43 42.06 20.99
N ILE A 509 -18.70 40.75 20.99
CA ILE A 509 -19.44 40.07 22.06
C ILE A 509 -18.66 40.04 23.37
N LYS A 510 -17.33 39.94 23.33
CA LYS A 510 -16.47 40.11 24.52
C LYS A 510 -16.73 41.38 25.32
N LYS A 511 -17.21 42.44 24.66
CA LYS A 511 -17.53 43.73 25.29
C LYS A 511 -18.96 43.77 25.86
N VAL A 512 -19.80 42.81 25.51
CA VAL A 512 -21.18 42.69 26.00
C VAL A 512 -21.17 41.90 27.31
N LYS A 513 -21.22 42.61 28.45
CA LYS A 513 -21.14 42.00 29.80
C LYS A 513 -22.17 40.90 30.10
N SER A 514 -23.25 40.84 29.33
CA SER A 514 -24.38 39.94 29.54
C SER A 514 -24.41 38.74 28.61
N CYS A 515 -23.33 38.49 27.87
CA CYS A 515 -23.21 37.37 26.95
C CYS A 515 -21.85 36.72 27.14
N GLU A 516 -21.86 35.42 27.40
CA GLU A 516 -20.65 34.60 27.39
C GLU A 516 -20.32 34.18 25.95
N TRP A 517 -19.07 33.86 25.68
CA TRP A 517 -18.63 33.38 24.37
C TRP A 517 -17.75 32.16 24.53
N TRP A 518 -17.83 31.24 23.58
CA TRP A 518 -16.91 30.11 23.52
C TRP A 518 -15.63 30.46 22.74
N ASP A 519 -14.54 29.79 23.11
CA ASP A 519 -13.32 29.83 22.34
C ASP A 519 -13.35 28.83 21.18
N ASP A 520 -12.38 28.95 20.28
CA ASP A 520 -12.34 28.14 19.06
C ASP A 520 -12.24 26.64 19.37
N HIS A 521 -11.64 26.29 20.52
CA HIS A 521 -11.51 24.91 20.97
C HIS A 521 -12.86 24.34 21.44
N LYS A 522 -13.61 25.07 22.26
CA LYS A 522 -14.98 24.71 22.67
C LYS A 522 -15.93 24.66 21.46
N ILE A 523 -15.84 25.63 20.55
CA ILE A 523 -16.66 25.64 19.32
C ILE A 523 -16.38 24.39 18.48
N ARG A 524 -15.11 24.04 18.26
CA ARG A 524 -14.73 22.81 17.53
C ARG A 524 -15.27 21.55 18.21
N ARG A 525 -15.12 21.44 19.54
CA ARG A 525 -15.63 20.30 20.32
C ARG A 525 -17.16 20.20 20.25
N PHE A 526 -17.87 21.32 20.30
CA PHE A 526 -19.32 21.36 20.13
C PHE A 526 -19.77 20.80 18.79
N TRP A 527 -19.15 21.24 17.69
CA TRP A 527 -19.47 20.74 16.37
C TRP A 527 -19.08 19.27 16.18
N ALA A 528 -17.92 18.84 16.68
CA ALA A 528 -17.52 17.44 16.68
C ALA A 528 -18.49 16.57 17.49
N ARG A 529 -18.98 17.07 18.63
CA ARG A 529 -20.01 16.42 19.45
C ARG A 529 -21.33 16.28 18.70
N LEU A 530 -21.81 17.35 18.04
CA LEU A 530 -23.00 17.30 17.19
C LEU A 530 -22.86 16.31 16.03
N ASP A 531 -21.71 16.27 15.37
CA ASP A 531 -21.43 15.30 14.30
C ASP A 531 -21.51 13.86 14.83
N ASN A 532 -20.91 13.58 15.99
CA ASN A 532 -20.98 12.26 16.62
C ASN A 532 -22.44 11.86 16.95
N ILE A 533 -23.25 12.78 17.47
CA ILE A 533 -24.68 12.55 17.74
C ILE A 533 -25.40 12.23 16.42
N TRP A 534 -25.17 13.04 15.40
CA TRP A 534 -25.81 12.88 14.09
C TRP A 534 -25.49 11.52 13.47
N TYR A 535 -24.20 11.12 13.45
CA TYR A 535 -23.78 9.83 12.90
C TYR A 535 -24.38 8.65 13.66
N SER A 536 -24.36 8.70 15.00
CA SER A 536 -24.96 7.66 15.86
C SER A 536 -26.46 7.52 15.57
N LYS A 537 -27.19 8.64 15.54
CA LYS A 537 -28.63 8.64 15.25
C LYS A 537 -28.95 8.17 13.84
N MET A 538 -28.22 8.64 12.84
CA MET A 538 -28.40 8.23 11.44
C MET A 538 -28.30 6.70 11.28
N LYS A 539 -27.38 6.06 12.00
CA LYS A 539 -27.20 4.60 11.97
C LYS A 539 -28.35 3.83 12.62
N SER A 540 -28.96 4.39 13.67
CA SER A 540 -30.01 3.73 14.47
C SER A 540 -31.46 4.02 14.03
N CYS A 541 -31.67 5.01 13.15
CA CYS A 541 -33.02 5.54 12.92
C CYS A 541 -33.77 4.79 11.82
N GLU A 542 -34.76 3.98 12.19
CA GLU A 542 -35.71 3.35 11.24
C GLU A 542 -36.75 4.34 10.70
N SER A 543 -37.02 5.45 11.40
CA SER A 543 -37.97 6.48 10.96
C SER A 543 -37.47 7.91 11.22
N ILE A 544 -36.80 8.48 10.21
CA ILE A 544 -36.18 9.82 10.21
C ILE A 544 -37.15 10.92 10.69
N ASP A 545 -38.45 10.78 10.41
CA ASP A 545 -39.46 11.80 10.73
C ASP A 545 -39.93 11.83 12.20
N LYS A 546 -39.48 10.92 13.07
CA LYS A 546 -39.97 10.86 14.46
C LYS A 546 -38.91 11.17 15.53
N ASP A 547 -37.62 11.11 15.20
CA ASP A 547 -36.56 11.36 16.18
C ASP A 547 -36.29 12.86 16.33
N LYS A 548 -36.73 13.45 17.45
CA LYS A 548 -36.53 14.87 17.77
C LYS A 548 -35.05 15.24 17.81
N THR A 549 -34.21 14.44 18.46
CA THR A 549 -32.76 14.67 18.52
C THR A 549 -32.14 14.72 17.13
N PHE A 550 -32.52 13.80 16.25
CA PHE A 550 -32.01 13.81 14.88
C PHE A 550 -32.45 15.05 14.10
N LYS A 551 -33.71 15.48 14.24
CA LYS A 551 -34.22 16.71 13.62
C LYS A 551 -33.51 17.95 14.11
N ASP A 552 -33.36 18.09 15.42
CA ASP A 552 -32.70 19.23 16.06
C ASP A 552 -31.26 19.36 15.55
N VAL A 553 -30.48 18.26 15.61
CA VAL A 553 -29.08 18.26 15.17
C VAL A 553 -28.96 18.53 13.67
N THR A 554 -29.86 17.98 12.85
CA THR A 554 -29.87 18.24 11.41
C THR A 554 -30.20 19.70 11.11
N MET A 555 -31.13 20.31 11.86
CA MET A 555 -31.48 21.71 11.73
C MET A 555 -30.31 22.61 12.10
N LEU A 556 -29.63 22.36 13.22
CA LEU A 556 -28.48 23.14 13.67
C LEU A 556 -27.37 23.16 12.62
N ARG A 557 -27.04 21.99 12.04
CA ARG A 557 -26.04 21.88 10.97
C ARG A 557 -26.46 22.67 9.73
N ARG A 558 -27.70 22.48 9.26
CA ARG A 558 -28.22 23.19 8.09
C ARG A 558 -28.17 24.70 8.27
N CYS A 559 -28.61 25.20 9.43
CA CYS A 559 -28.66 26.64 9.71
C CYS A 559 -27.29 27.28 9.82
N SER A 560 -26.29 26.54 10.34
CA SER A 560 -24.90 27.02 10.36
C SER A 560 -24.31 27.07 8.95
N ASP A 561 -24.59 26.09 8.09
CA ASP A 561 -24.11 26.09 6.70
C ASP A 561 -24.78 27.18 5.83
N SER A 562 -26.04 27.52 6.13
CA SER A 562 -26.84 28.49 5.36
C SER A 562 -26.82 29.91 5.93
N ASN A 563 -26.05 30.16 7.01
CA ASN A 563 -26.03 31.44 7.73
C ASN A 563 -27.43 31.96 8.11
N GLU A 564 -28.36 31.06 8.45
CA GLU A 564 -29.75 31.41 8.84
C GLU A 564 -29.90 31.72 10.34
N GLY A 565 -28.80 31.59 11.09
CA GLY A 565 -28.76 31.66 12.54
C GLY A 565 -29.49 30.49 13.21
N TRP A 566 -29.10 30.16 14.43
CA TRP A 566 -29.77 29.14 15.22
C TRP A 566 -29.68 29.43 16.71
N THR A 567 -30.63 28.85 17.45
CA THR A 567 -30.67 28.90 18.91
C THR A 567 -30.99 27.53 19.49
N VAL A 568 -30.40 27.23 20.64
CA VAL A 568 -30.72 26.05 21.46
C VAL A 568 -30.97 26.52 22.88
N ILE A 569 -32.14 26.24 23.42
CA ILE A 569 -32.51 26.62 24.78
C ILE A 569 -32.70 25.36 25.63
N GLY A 570 -32.14 25.40 26.84
CA GLY A 570 -32.27 24.35 27.83
C GLY A 570 -32.37 24.90 29.26
N GLN A 571 -32.98 24.12 30.15
CA GLN A 571 -33.08 24.45 31.57
C GLN A 571 -32.74 23.21 32.43
N GLY A 572 -31.54 23.17 32.99
CA GLY A 572 -31.05 21.99 33.72
C GLY A 572 -31.17 20.71 32.91
N SER A 573 -31.75 19.65 33.51
CA SER A 573 -31.97 18.33 32.89
C SER A 573 -33.30 18.19 32.13
N LYS A 574 -33.95 19.31 31.80
CA LYS A 574 -35.13 19.32 30.92
C LYS A 574 -34.69 19.18 29.47
N GLU A 575 -35.60 18.66 28.65
CA GLU A 575 -35.37 18.50 27.22
C GLU A 575 -35.07 19.85 26.55
N ILE A 576 -34.10 19.86 25.65
CA ILE A 576 -33.74 21.07 24.91
C ILE A 576 -34.68 21.29 23.73
N VAL A 577 -34.67 22.54 23.26
CA VAL A 577 -35.41 22.97 22.07
C VAL A 577 -34.45 23.72 21.16
N ALA A 578 -34.30 23.23 19.93
CA ALA A 578 -33.52 23.87 18.89
C ALA A 578 -34.45 24.58 17.89
N SER A 579 -34.13 25.82 17.52
CA SER A 579 -34.90 26.60 16.54
C SER A 579 -33.99 27.41 15.61
N ASN A 580 -34.43 27.64 14.37
CA ASN A 580 -33.72 28.55 13.47
C ASN A 580 -33.87 30.02 13.94
N GLY A 581 -32.97 30.89 13.49
CA GLY A 581 -32.89 32.28 13.94
C GLY A 581 -34.16 33.09 13.65
N LYS A 582 -34.83 32.84 12.52
CA LYS A 582 -36.08 33.51 12.15
C LYS A 582 -37.25 33.13 13.06
N ALA A 583 -37.48 31.83 13.24
CA ALA A 583 -38.54 31.30 14.08
C ALA A 583 -38.34 31.72 15.55
N THR A 584 -37.08 31.78 15.99
CA THR A 584 -36.69 32.31 17.30
C THR A 584 -37.16 33.75 17.48
N MET A 585 -36.86 34.64 16.53
CA MET A 585 -37.25 36.05 16.63
C MET A 585 -38.77 36.24 16.58
N GLU A 586 -39.47 35.47 15.74
CA GLU A 586 -40.94 35.47 15.70
C GLU A 586 -41.56 35.02 17.02
N ALA A 587 -40.98 33.99 17.66
CA ALA A 587 -41.42 33.53 18.98
C ALA A 587 -41.21 34.60 20.06
N LEU A 588 -40.05 35.26 20.07
CA LEU A 588 -39.74 36.37 20.98
C LEU A 588 -40.68 37.56 20.79
N ASP A 589 -40.97 37.95 19.56
CA ASP A 589 -41.91 39.04 19.28
C ASP A 589 -43.33 38.70 19.75
N LYS A 590 -43.77 37.44 19.57
CA LYS A 590 -45.05 36.97 20.13
C LYS A 590 -45.06 37.05 21.64
N MET A 591 -43.99 36.62 22.32
CA MET A 591 -43.87 36.69 23.78
C MET A 591 -43.88 38.12 24.30
N LYS A 592 -43.17 39.06 23.65
CA LYS A 592 -43.17 40.48 24.04
C LYS A 592 -44.54 41.14 23.93
N ARG A 593 -45.36 40.72 22.96
CA ARG A 593 -46.72 41.27 22.75
C ARG A 593 -47.76 40.65 23.68
N MET A 594 -47.43 39.58 24.41
CA MET A 594 -48.36 38.97 25.36
C MET A 594 -48.50 39.82 26.63
N PRO A 595 -49.73 39.98 27.16
CA PRO A 595 -49.93 40.53 28.50
C PRO A 595 -49.14 39.74 29.56
N SER A 596 -48.57 40.43 30.54
CA SER A 596 -47.65 39.84 31.54
C SER A 596 -48.31 38.74 32.37
N ASP A 597 -49.60 38.87 32.68
CA ASP A 597 -50.41 37.88 33.39
C ASP A 597 -50.64 36.61 32.57
N VAL A 598 -50.82 36.74 31.25
CA VAL A 598 -50.95 35.61 30.33
C VAL A 598 -49.61 34.89 30.15
N MET A 599 -48.53 35.65 30.04
CA MET A 599 -47.18 35.11 29.90
C MET A 599 -46.77 34.32 31.14
N SER A 600 -46.97 34.89 32.34
CA SER A 600 -46.71 34.21 33.61
C SER A 600 -47.47 32.89 33.74
N LYS A 601 -48.77 32.88 33.44
CA LYS A 601 -49.60 31.66 33.49
C LYS A 601 -49.13 30.59 32.51
N ARG A 602 -48.71 30.97 31.30
CA ARG A 602 -48.19 30.02 30.30
C ARG A 602 -46.84 29.45 30.71
N VAL A 603 -45.95 30.26 31.28
CA VAL A 603 -44.66 29.81 31.81
C VAL A 603 -44.85 28.90 33.02
N GLU A 604 -45.80 29.18 33.90
CA GLU A 604 -46.16 28.28 35.02
C GLU A 604 -46.69 26.93 34.52
N ALA A 605 -47.50 26.93 33.45
CA ALA A 605 -48.10 25.72 32.93
C ALA A 605 -47.14 24.84 32.10
N LEU A 606 -46.29 25.45 31.27
CA LEU A 606 -45.46 24.75 30.28
C LEU A 606 -43.95 24.79 30.61
N GLY A 607 -43.54 25.65 31.54
CA GLY A 607 -42.15 26.10 31.64
C GLY A 607 -41.75 27.03 30.50
N PHE A 608 -40.66 27.78 30.68
CA PHE A 608 -40.16 28.69 29.65
C PHE A 608 -39.76 27.97 28.35
N VAL A 609 -39.08 26.83 28.48
CA VAL A 609 -38.65 26.00 27.34
C VAL A 609 -39.83 25.42 26.55
N GLY A 610 -40.89 24.97 27.24
CA GLY A 610 -42.10 24.44 26.58
C GLY A 610 -42.93 25.53 25.90
N LEU A 611 -43.00 26.74 26.47
CA LEU A 611 -43.62 27.89 25.80
C LEU A 611 -42.84 28.30 24.55
N TRP A 612 -41.50 28.23 24.61
CA TRP A 612 -40.65 28.50 23.47
C TRP A 612 -40.92 27.54 22.32
N GLU A 613 -40.87 26.23 22.57
CA GLU A 613 -41.12 25.18 21.58
C GLU A 613 -42.44 25.41 20.84
N LEU A 614 -43.52 25.68 21.59
CA LEU A 614 -44.85 25.90 21.03
C LEU A 614 -44.92 27.12 20.10
N LEU A 615 -44.08 28.13 20.31
CA LEU A 615 -44.08 29.37 19.53
C LEU A 615 -43.08 29.35 18.37
N SER A 616 -42.06 28.50 18.44
CA SER A 616 -40.99 28.35 17.45
C SER A 616 -41.22 27.23 16.43
N CYS A 617 -42.14 26.30 16.70
CA CYS A 617 -42.51 25.21 15.79
C CYS A 617 -43.64 25.56 14.81
#